data_AF-A0A246GH99-F1
#
_entry.id   AF-A0A246GH99-F1
#
_cell.length_a   1.000
_cell.length_b   1.000
_cell.length_c   1.000
_cell.angle_alpha   90.00
_cell.angle_beta   90.00
_cell.angle_gamma   90.00
#
_symmetry.space_group_name_H-M   'P 1'
#
loop_
_entity.id
_entity.type
_entity.pdbx_description
1 polymer ?
#
loop_
_entity_poly.entity_id
_entity_poly.type
_entity_poly.pdbx_seq_one_letter_code
_entity_poly.pdbx_strand_id
1 'polypeptide(L)'
;MKEEAIRFISEIVKPWETLNQKLAAPFSMNPAINDFITIANALTVSIKHLPEAIAKIKLEVLAKELQSYEIISDLADSLKHGELRKPERECKLSVSSMFERNEIAEVRFLRNRISIQHNTYGKIDFIECAMESAIFIAKKLNIKTDWNPKIFNNSGEFSNEIKVHASKQNQITWNGMALEFVQLNENGKYDNVDLNGQVKFTLTMNK
;
A
#
# COMPACT_ATOMS: atom_id res chain seq x y z
N MET A 1 -10.09 27.97 0.02
CA MET A 1 -8.97 27.00 -0.08
C MET A 1 -8.28 27.26 -1.41
N LYS A 2 -6.94 27.33 -1.46
CA LYS A 2 -6.23 27.57 -2.73
C LYS A 2 -6.37 26.37 -3.68
N GLU A 3 -6.27 26.60 -4.97
CA GLU A 3 -6.44 25.56 -6.00
C GLU A 3 -5.46 24.38 -5.79
N GLU A 4 -4.21 24.67 -5.42
CA GLU A 4 -3.17 23.68 -5.16
C GLU A 4 -3.58 22.72 -4.03
N ALA A 5 -4.19 23.27 -2.98
CA ALA A 5 -4.69 22.49 -1.85
C ALA A 5 -5.89 21.62 -2.24
N ILE A 6 -6.81 22.14 -3.07
CA ILE A 6 -7.95 21.37 -3.59
C ILE A 6 -7.47 20.19 -4.42
N ARG A 7 -6.48 20.42 -5.30
CA ARG A 7 -5.87 19.38 -6.12
C ARG A 7 -5.15 18.34 -5.28
N PHE A 8 -4.31 18.75 -4.34
CA PHE A 8 -3.65 17.82 -3.40
C PHE A 8 -4.66 16.95 -2.64
N ILE A 9 -5.73 17.55 -2.13
CA ILE A 9 -6.76 16.80 -1.39
C ILE A 9 -7.50 15.82 -2.30
N SER A 10 -7.84 16.24 -3.52
CA SER A 10 -8.67 15.44 -4.43
C SER A 10 -7.87 14.34 -5.14
N GLU A 11 -6.61 14.60 -5.48
CA GLU A 11 -5.74 13.69 -6.24
C GLU A 11 -4.91 12.78 -5.34
N ILE A 12 -4.63 13.16 -4.09
CA ILE A 12 -3.75 12.40 -3.18
C ILE A 12 -4.48 12.00 -1.89
N VAL A 13 -5.00 12.95 -1.12
CA VAL A 13 -5.56 12.66 0.22
C VAL A 13 -6.75 11.72 0.15
N LYS A 14 -7.80 12.09 -0.61
CA LYS A 14 -9.02 11.28 -0.71
C LYS A 14 -8.76 9.89 -1.28
N PRO A 15 -7.99 9.72 -2.38
CA PRO A 15 -7.66 8.38 -2.88
C PRO A 15 -6.85 7.54 -1.87
N TRP A 16 -5.87 8.14 -1.18
CA TRP A 16 -5.10 7.45 -0.15
C TRP A 16 -6.00 6.97 0.99
N GLU A 17 -6.86 7.83 1.54
CA GLU A 17 -7.77 7.48 2.64
C GLU A 17 -8.76 6.40 2.22
N THR A 18 -9.35 6.55 1.04
CA THR A 18 -10.30 5.56 0.49
C THR A 18 -9.63 4.20 0.32
N LEU A 19 -8.41 4.17 -0.22
CA LEU A 19 -7.66 2.93 -0.40
C LEU A 19 -7.30 2.29 0.94
N ASN A 20 -6.75 3.08 1.88
CA ASN A 20 -6.39 2.62 3.22
C ASN A 20 -7.60 2.04 3.98
N GLN A 21 -8.77 2.68 3.90
CA GLN A 21 -10.01 2.14 4.47
C GLN A 21 -10.47 0.84 3.82
N LYS A 22 -10.44 0.75 2.48
CA LYS A 22 -10.83 -0.46 1.75
C LYS A 22 -9.92 -1.65 2.07
N LEU A 23 -8.63 -1.41 2.27
CA LEU A 23 -7.66 -2.44 2.62
C LEU A 23 -7.90 -3.03 4.02
N ALA A 24 -8.57 -2.31 4.93
CA ALA A 24 -8.88 -2.81 6.28
C ALA A 24 -10.00 -3.88 6.32
N ALA A 25 -10.60 -4.23 5.18
CA ALA A 25 -11.61 -5.27 5.09
C ALA A 25 -11.02 -6.64 4.65
N PRO A 26 -11.54 -7.78 5.17
CA PRO A 26 -10.99 -9.12 4.97
C PRO A 26 -11.34 -9.75 3.61
N PHE A 27 -10.90 -9.10 2.54
CA PHE A 27 -11.05 -9.62 1.17
C PHE A 27 -9.90 -10.56 0.78
N SER A 28 -10.22 -11.57 -0.03
CA SER A 28 -9.25 -12.37 -0.78
C SER A 28 -9.22 -11.90 -2.23
N MET A 29 -8.03 -11.61 -2.74
CA MET A 29 -7.85 -11.08 -4.09
C MET A 29 -6.60 -11.63 -4.77
N ASN A 30 -6.62 -11.59 -6.10
CA ASN A 30 -5.47 -11.89 -6.93
C ASN A 30 -4.31 -10.94 -6.57
N PRO A 31 -3.11 -11.47 -6.24
CA PRO A 31 -2.01 -10.64 -5.75
C PRO A 31 -1.52 -9.57 -6.72
N ALA A 32 -1.56 -9.82 -8.03
CA ALA A 32 -0.95 -8.94 -9.02
C ALA A 32 -1.97 -8.10 -9.81
N ILE A 33 -3.21 -8.57 -9.93
CA ILE A 33 -4.22 -7.95 -10.81
C ILE A 33 -5.53 -7.79 -10.04
N ASN A 34 -5.73 -6.62 -9.46
CA ASN A 34 -6.96 -6.24 -8.75
C ASN A 34 -7.12 -4.71 -8.78
N ASP A 35 -8.30 -4.22 -8.40
CA ASP A 35 -8.62 -2.79 -8.45
C ASP A 35 -7.77 -1.96 -7.48
N PHE A 36 -7.27 -2.55 -6.38
CA PHE A 36 -6.43 -1.84 -5.42
C PHE A 36 -5.04 -1.55 -6.00
N ILE A 37 -4.49 -2.44 -6.84
CA ILE A 37 -3.28 -2.18 -7.62
C ILE A 37 -3.52 -1.04 -8.60
N THR A 38 -4.66 -1.03 -9.30
CA THR A 38 -5.01 0.07 -10.22
C THR A 38 -5.10 1.41 -9.49
N ILE A 39 -5.73 1.46 -8.32
CA ILE A 39 -5.82 2.67 -7.49
C ILE A 39 -4.43 3.09 -6.98
N ALA A 40 -3.61 2.15 -6.50
CA ALA A 40 -2.25 2.41 -6.06
C ALA A 40 -1.37 2.99 -7.18
N ASN A 41 -1.49 2.46 -8.40
CA ASN A 41 -0.81 2.97 -9.58
C ASN A 41 -1.20 4.42 -9.89
N ALA A 42 -2.50 4.72 -9.89
CA ALA A 42 -2.99 6.08 -10.10
C ALA A 42 -2.45 7.04 -9.03
N LEU A 43 -2.52 6.65 -7.76
CA LEU A 43 -2.00 7.44 -6.64
C LEU A 43 -0.48 7.67 -6.74
N THR A 44 0.29 6.66 -7.17
CA THR A 44 1.74 6.77 -7.41
C THR A 44 2.04 7.88 -8.41
N VAL A 45 1.35 7.88 -9.56
CA VAL A 45 1.53 8.88 -10.62
C VAL A 45 1.14 10.27 -10.12
N SER A 46 0.02 10.40 -9.40
CA SER A 46 -0.41 11.68 -8.80
C SER A 46 0.62 12.21 -7.81
N ILE A 47 1.12 11.39 -6.89
CA ILE A 47 2.16 11.79 -5.92
C ILE A 47 3.43 12.24 -6.66
N LYS A 48 3.90 11.48 -7.65
CA LYS A 48 5.10 11.85 -8.41
C LYS A 48 4.95 13.21 -9.11
N HIS A 49 3.88 13.41 -9.88
CA HIS A 49 3.80 14.54 -10.82
C HIS A 49 3.12 15.80 -10.27
N LEU A 50 2.44 15.73 -9.13
CA LEU A 50 1.78 16.91 -8.56
C LEU A 50 2.73 18.11 -8.32
N PRO A 51 3.95 17.93 -7.74
CA PRO A 51 4.88 19.04 -7.54
C PRO A 51 5.36 19.71 -8.84
N GLU A 52 5.58 18.91 -9.88
CA GLU A 52 5.92 19.39 -11.21
C GLU A 52 4.75 20.16 -11.84
N ALA A 53 3.53 19.63 -11.72
CA ALA A 53 2.34 20.26 -12.28
C ALA A 53 2.07 21.64 -11.64
N ILE A 54 2.22 21.76 -10.32
CA ILE A 54 1.88 22.97 -9.55
C ILE A 54 3.02 23.98 -9.54
N ALA A 55 4.24 23.56 -9.22
CA ALA A 55 5.36 24.46 -8.91
C ALA A 55 6.56 24.28 -9.84
N LYS A 56 6.44 23.43 -10.89
CA LYS A 56 7.53 23.14 -11.85
C LYS A 56 8.81 22.64 -11.17
N ILE A 57 8.65 21.99 -10.01
CA ILE A 57 9.77 21.41 -9.27
C ILE A 57 10.26 20.17 -10.05
N LYS A 58 11.57 20.08 -10.25
CA LYS A 58 12.20 18.93 -10.90
C LYS A 58 12.09 17.69 -10.02
N LEU A 59 11.56 16.60 -10.57
CA LEU A 59 11.30 15.35 -9.83
C LEU A 59 12.59 14.72 -9.28
N GLU A 60 13.70 14.86 -10.02
CA GLU A 60 15.01 14.30 -9.65
C GLU A 60 15.61 15.00 -8.42
N VAL A 61 15.21 16.25 -8.15
CA VAL A 61 15.62 16.96 -6.93
C VAL A 61 14.89 16.36 -5.75
N LEU A 62 13.58 16.20 -5.86
CA LEU A 62 12.74 15.65 -4.79
C LEU A 62 13.11 14.20 -4.44
N ALA A 63 13.42 13.37 -5.44
CA ALA A 63 13.88 11.99 -5.24
C ALA A 63 15.17 11.90 -4.43
N LYS A 64 16.07 12.89 -4.51
CA LYS A 64 17.31 12.92 -3.71
C LYS A 64 17.08 13.37 -2.27
N GLU A 65 15.95 13.98 -1.98
CA GLU A 65 15.67 14.55 -0.66
C GLU A 65 14.92 13.61 0.27
N LEU A 66 14.15 12.66 -0.28
CA LEU A 66 13.39 11.71 0.52
C LEU A 66 13.30 10.35 -0.16
N GLN A 67 13.74 9.31 0.55
CA GLN A 67 13.76 7.93 0.07
C GLN A 67 12.35 7.42 -0.31
N SER A 68 11.32 7.71 0.49
CA SER A 68 9.95 7.29 0.14
C SER A 68 9.50 7.90 -1.20
N TYR A 69 9.86 9.15 -1.47
CA TYR A 69 9.55 9.80 -2.73
C TYR A 69 10.37 9.24 -3.89
N GLU A 70 11.64 8.89 -3.67
CA GLU A 70 12.46 8.14 -4.63
C GLU A 70 11.77 6.83 -5.04
N ILE A 71 11.35 6.03 -4.05
CA ILE A 71 10.64 4.77 -4.28
C ILE A 71 9.34 4.97 -5.09
N ILE A 72 8.54 5.98 -4.75
CA ILE A 72 7.33 6.32 -5.52
C ILE A 72 7.69 6.76 -6.95
N SER A 73 8.76 7.51 -7.12
CA SER A 73 9.23 7.96 -8.43
C SER A 73 9.65 6.79 -9.31
N ASP A 74 10.40 5.85 -8.75
CA ASP A 74 10.87 4.62 -9.41
C ASP A 74 9.72 3.66 -9.72
N LEU A 75 8.74 3.56 -8.83
CA LEU A 75 7.51 2.82 -9.07
C LEU A 75 6.75 3.40 -10.26
N ALA A 76 6.54 4.71 -10.33
CA ALA A 76 5.84 5.34 -11.46
C ALA A 76 6.57 5.11 -12.79
N ASP A 77 7.90 5.14 -12.80
CA ASP A 77 8.69 4.86 -14.01
C ASP A 77 8.52 3.39 -14.44
N SER A 78 8.59 2.45 -13.48
CA SER A 78 8.38 1.02 -13.73
C SER A 78 7.00 0.75 -14.34
N LEU A 79 5.95 1.42 -13.82
CA LEU A 79 4.59 1.29 -14.35
C LEU A 79 4.45 1.77 -15.80
N LYS A 80 5.23 2.78 -16.21
CA LYS A 80 5.19 3.35 -17.56
C LYS A 80 6.00 2.55 -18.57
N HIS A 81 7.15 2.02 -18.15
CA HIS A 81 8.16 1.47 -19.06
C HIS A 81 8.27 -0.06 -19.01
N GLY A 82 7.75 -0.71 -17.96
CA GLY A 82 7.88 -2.15 -17.74
C GLY A 82 9.28 -2.50 -17.26
N GLU A 83 10.24 -2.53 -18.18
CA GLU A 83 11.67 -2.73 -17.89
C GLU A 83 12.40 -1.38 -17.90
N LEU A 84 13.19 -1.13 -16.86
CA LEU A 84 13.96 0.11 -16.74
C LEU A 84 15.38 -0.09 -17.24
N ARG A 85 15.97 0.99 -17.77
CA ARG A 85 17.40 1.02 -18.13
C ARG A 85 18.31 0.66 -16.95
N LYS A 86 17.86 0.96 -15.73
CA LYS A 86 18.53 0.69 -14.46
C LYS A 86 17.69 -0.34 -13.69
N PRO A 87 18.01 -1.64 -13.79
CA PRO A 87 17.21 -2.70 -13.18
C PRO A 87 17.09 -2.56 -11.66
N GLU A 88 18.05 -1.93 -11.00
CA GLU A 88 18.03 -1.68 -9.55
C GLU A 88 16.85 -0.80 -9.09
N ARG A 89 16.32 0.03 -10.00
CA ARG A 89 15.16 0.91 -9.78
C ARG A 89 13.82 0.23 -10.07
N GLU A 90 13.84 -0.99 -10.60
CA GLU A 90 12.59 -1.65 -10.97
C GLU A 90 11.77 -1.98 -9.73
N CYS A 91 10.48 -1.73 -9.88
CA CYS A 91 9.47 -1.90 -8.84
C CYS A 91 8.30 -2.71 -9.37
N LYS A 92 7.75 -3.58 -8.52
CA LYS A 92 6.48 -4.27 -8.79
C LYS A 92 5.55 -4.14 -7.60
N LEU A 93 4.26 -3.97 -7.85
CA LEU A 93 3.26 -4.05 -6.79
C LEU A 93 2.72 -5.47 -6.64
N SER A 94 2.43 -5.84 -5.41
CA SER A 94 1.63 -7.03 -5.09
C SER A 94 0.72 -6.76 -3.90
N VAL A 95 -0.37 -7.51 -3.78
CA VAL A 95 -1.27 -7.47 -2.62
C VAL A 95 -1.25 -8.80 -1.89
N SER A 96 -1.24 -8.72 -0.57
CA SER A 96 -1.38 -9.87 0.32
C SER A 96 -2.37 -9.56 1.44
N SER A 97 -3.03 -10.59 1.95
CA SER A 97 -3.82 -10.48 3.18
C SER A 97 -2.89 -10.69 4.38
N MET A 98 -2.76 -9.67 5.21
CA MET A 98 -1.85 -9.62 6.35
C MET A 98 -2.60 -10.05 7.61
N PHE A 99 -2.03 -11.00 8.33
CA PHE A 99 -2.56 -11.55 9.57
C PHE A 99 -1.53 -11.38 10.68
N GLU A 100 -1.98 -10.94 11.85
CA GLU A 100 -1.16 -10.99 13.05
C GLU A 100 -1.31 -12.36 13.69
N ARG A 101 -0.20 -12.92 14.15
CA ARG A 101 -0.11 -14.18 14.88
C ARG A 101 0.20 -13.92 16.35
N ASN A 102 -0.49 -14.61 17.25
CA ASN A 102 -0.16 -14.62 18.67
C ASN A 102 0.83 -15.75 19.04
N GLU A 103 1.19 -15.85 20.31
CA GLU A 103 2.16 -16.83 20.82
C GLU A 103 1.70 -18.30 20.65
N ILE A 104 0.38 -18.54 20.61
CA ILE A 104 -0.22 -19.88 20.45
C ILE A 104 -0.62 -20.19 19.00
N ALA A 105 -0.08 -19.43 18.04
CA ALA A 105 -0.29 -19.60 16.59
C ALA A 105 -1.74 -19.40 16.10
N GLU A 106 -2.57 -18.71 16.88
CA GLU A 106 -3.83 -18.17 16.37
C GLU A 106 -3.56 -16.87 15.61
N VAL A 107 -4.50 -16.52 14.73
CA VAL A 107 -4.35 -15.38 13.83
C VAL A 107 -5.55 -14.45 13.88
N ARG A 108 -5.30 -13.16 13.67
CA ARG A 108 -6.33 -12.16 13.38
C ARG A 108 -6.00 -11.44 12.09
N PHE A 109 -7.01 -11.14 11.29
CA PHE A 109 -6.83 -10.31 10.11
C PHE A 109 -6.45 -8.89 10.54
N LEU A 110 -5.38 -8.34 9.95
CA LEU A 110 -4.99 -6.94 10.15
C LEU A 110 -5.53 -6.06 9.03
N ARG A 111 -5.05 -6.30 7.81
CA ARG A 111 -5.45 -5.58 6.59
C ARG A 111 -4.94 -6.32 5.36
N ASN A 112 -5.40 -5.92 4.19
CA ASN A 112 -4.70 -6.20 2.95
C ASN A 112 -3.53 -5.22 2.81
N ARG A 113 -2.35 -5.74 2.49
CA ARG A 113 -1.12 -4.98 2.32
C ARG A 113 -0.75 -4.92 0.85
N ILE A 114 -0.69 -3.71 0.29
CA ILE A 114 -0.05 -3.47 -1.00
C ILE A 114 1.44 -3.30 -0.73
N SER A 115 2.26 -4.14 -1.34
CA SER A 115 3.71 -4.14 -1.20
C SER A 115 4.37 -3.65 -2.48
N ILE A 116 5.34 -2.74 -2.35
CA ILE A 116 6.29 -2.41 -3.41
C ILE A 116 7.47 -3.37 -3.26
N GLN A 117 7.69 -4.21 -4.26
CA GLN A 117 8.91 -5.02 -4.40
C GLN A 117 9.91 -4.17 -5.17
N HIS A 118 10.82 -3.51 -4.46
CA HIS A 118 11.86 -2.67 -5.03
C HIS A 118 13.19 -3.42 -5.05
N ASN A 119 13.90 -3.43 -6.18
CA ASN A 119 15.14 -4.21 -6.30
C ASN A 119 16.27 -3.74 -5.36
N THR A 120 16.43 -2.43 -5.14
CA THR A 120 17.36 -1.89 -4.12
C THR A 120 16.84 -1.97 -2.67
N TYR A 121 15.60 -1.55 -2.41
CA TYR A 121 15.10 -1.32 -1.04
C TYR A 121 14.29 -2.48 -0.46
N GLY A 122 14.06 -3.55 -1.22
CA GLY A 122 13.30 -4.71 -0.81
C GLY A 122 11.79 -4.44 -0.77
N LYS A 123 11.10 -5.18 0.12
CA LYS A 123 9.64 -5.12 0.29
C LYS A 123 9.24 -3.94 1.16
N ILE A 124 8.46 -3.01 0.61
CA ILE A 124 8.00 -1.79 1.27
C ILE A 124 6.47 -1.74 1.31
N ASP A 125 5.89 -1.18 2.38
CA ASP A 125 4.46 -0.91 2.45
C ASP A 125 4.08 0.29 1.57
N PHE A 126 3.25 0.07 0.56
CA PHE A 126 2.83 1.14 -0.34
C PHE A 126 2.06 2.25 0.39
N ILE A 127 1.18 1.92 1.35
CA ILE A 127 0.34 2.91 2.02
C ILE A 127 1.20 3.82 2.89
N GLU A 128 2.17 3.27 3.60
CA GLU A 128 3.14 4.04 4.40
C GLU A 128 4.04 4.90 3.51
N CYS A 129 4.64 4.31 2.47
CA CYS A 129 5.51 5.02 1.53
C CYS A 129 4.78 6.17 0.81
N ALA A 130 3.53 5.94 0.38
CA ALA A 130 2.68 6.96 -0.23
C ALA A 130 2.32 8.08 0.76
N MET A 131 2.04 7.74 2.02
CA MET A 131 1.75 8.70 3.09
C MET A 131 2.94 9.63 3.34
N GLU A 132 4.13 9.07 3.55
CA GLU A 132 5.36 9.84 3.79
C GLU A 132 5.66 10.78 2.62
N SER A 133 5.55 10.26 1.39
CA SER A 133 5.76 11.03 0.16
C SER A 133 4.73 12.14 -0.02
N ALA A 134 3.45 11.88 0.29
CA ALA A 134 2.39 12.89 0.23
C ALA A 134 2.60 14.01 1.24
N ILE A 135 2.97 13.68 2.49
CA ILE A 135 3.29 14.67 3.53
C ILE A 135 4.48 15.53 3.10
N PHE A 136 5.51 14.91 2.53
CA PHE A 136 6.67 15.63 2.00
C PHE A 136 6.30 16.59 0.88
N ILE A 137 5.47 16.17 -0.08
CA ILE A 137 4.98 17.04 -1.16
C ILE A 137 4.17 18.21 -0.61
N ALA A 138 3.26 17.95 0.35
CA ALA A 138 2.47 19.00 0.97
C ALA A 138 3.37 20.08 1.59
N LYS A 139 4.44 19.66 2.27
CA LYS A 139 5.46 20.58 2.82
C LYS A 139 6.19 21.34 1.71
N LYS A 140 6.62 20.66 0.64
CA LYS A 140 7.34 21.28 -0.49
C LYS A 140 6.51 22.32 -1.24
N LEU A 141 5.21 22.09 -1.34
CA LEU A 141 4.26 22.99 -1.98
C LEU A 141 3.65 24.02 -1.01
N ASN A 142 4.07 24.02 0.27
CA ASN A 142 3.50 24.86 1.32
C ASN A 142 1.96 24.76 1.41
N ILE A 143 1.43 23.55 1.24
CA ILE A 143 0.01 23.24 1.34
C ILE A 143 -0.32 23.03 2.81
N LYS A 144 -1.09 23.96 3.38
CA LYS A 144 -1.62 23.83 4.74
C LYS A 144 -2.85 22.94 4.71
N THR A 145 -2.79 21.82 5.42
CA THR A 145 -3.87 20.85 5.56
C THR A 145 -3.86 20.29 6.98
N ASP A 146 -5.04 20.02 7.52
CA ASP A 146 -5.21 19.34 8.82
C ASP A 146 -5.19 17.81 8.67
N TRP A 147 -4.76 17.33 7.49
CA TRP A 147 -4.65 15.91 7.20
C TRP A 147 -3.61 15.23 8.10
N ASN A 148 -4.09 14.36 8.98
CA ASN A 148 -3.29 13.57 9.92
C ASN A 148 -3.52 12.07 9.61
N PRO A 149 -2.86 11.54 8.57
CA PRO A 149 -3.12 10.18 8.10
C PRO A 149 -2.78 9.13 9.16
N LYS A 150 -3.61 8.10 9.26
CA LYS A 150 -3.38 6.92 10.10
C LYS A 150 -3.65 5.67 9.28
N ILE A 151 -2.71 4.73 9.31
CA ILE A 151 -2.88 3.43 8.66
C ILE A 151 -3.88 2.61 9.47
N PHE A 152 -4.91 2.08 8.82
CA PHE A 152 -5.95 1.30 9.50
C PHE A 152 -5.54 -0.18 9.56
N ASN A 153 -5.31 -0.66 10.78
CA ASN A 153 -5.24 -2.08 11.08
C ASN A 153 -6.48 -2.49 11.85
N ASN A 154 -7.03 -3.66 11.52
CA ASN A 154 -8.13 -4.26 12.24
C ASN A 154 -7.64 -4.79 13.61
N SER A 155 -8.52 -4.77 14.61
CA SER A 155 -8.24 -5.15 16.00
C SER A 155 -9.12 -6.31 16.47
N GLY A 156 -9.63 -7.10 15.52
CA GLY A 156 -10.43 -8.29 15.80
C GLY A 156 -9.74 -9.31 16.71
N GLU A 157 -10.51 -10.31 17.11
CA GLU A 157 -10.03 -11.38 17.98
C GLU A 157 -9.11 -12.34 17.23
N PHE A 158 -8.14 -12.88 17.95
CA PHE A 158 -7.35 -14.00 17.46
C PHE A 158 -8.23 -15.25 17.38
N SER A 159 -8.02 -16.04 16.35
CA SER A 159 -8.71 -17.31 16.19
C SER A 159 -7.83 -18.31 15.45
N ASN A 160 -8.16 -19.59 15.60
CA ASN A 160 -7.57 -20.66 14.80
C ASN A 160 -8.20 -20.76 13.39
N GLU A 161 -8.93 -19.75 12.91
CA GLU A 161 -9.63 -19.77 11.62
C GLU A 161 -9.36 -18.49 10.81
N ILE A 162 -8.89 -18.66 9.57
CA ILE A 162 -8.84 -17.59 8.58
C ILE A 162 -10.12 -17.62 7.77
N LYS A 163 -10.94 -16.56 7.88
CA LYS A 163 -12.11 -16.34 7.03
C LYS A 163 -11.82 -15.21 6.06
N VAL A 164 -11.86 -15.53 4.78
CA VAL A 164 -11.69 -14.53 3.72
C VAL A 164 -12.79 -14.65 2.68
N HIS A 165 -13.13 -13.51 2.09
CA HIS A 165 -14.16 -13.42 1.06
C HIS A 165 -13.56 -13.02 -0.28
N ALA A 166 -13.66 -13.88 -1.28
CA ALA A 166 -13.36 -13.53 -2.66
C ALA A 166 -14.65 -13.10 -3.38
N SER A 167 -14.65 -11.87 -3.89
CA SER A 167 -15.73 -11.33 -4.70
C SER A 167 -15.19 -10.81 -6.03
N LYS A 168 -16.09 -10.68 -7.01
CA LYS A 168 -15.82 -9.99 -8.29
C LYS A 168 -15.83 -8.46 -8.15
N GLN A 169 -16.07 -7.93 -6.95
CA GLN A 169 -16.21 -6.49 -6.74
C GLN A 169 -14.90 -5.74 -6.96
N ASN A 170 -13.75 -6.38 -6.69
CA ASN A 170 -12.43 -5.74 -6.76
C ASN A 170 -11.45 -6.50 -7.69
N GLN A 171 -11.95 -7.46 -8.49
CA GLN A 171 -11.16 -8.28 -9.41
C GLN A 171 -12.07 -8.98 -10.43
N ILE A 172 -11.56 -9.25 -11.63
CA ILE A 172 -12.30 -9.99 -12.67
C ILE A 172 -12.23 -11.51 -12.43
N THR A 173 -11.04 -12.01 -12.07
CA THR A 173 -10.79 -13.45 -11.85
C THR A 173 -9.99 -13.65 -10.57
N TRP A 174 -10.43 -14.60 -9.74
CA TRP A 174 -9.69 -15.04 -8.56
C TRP A 174 -8.87 -16.28 -8.92
N ASN A 175 -7.55 -16.15 -8.91
CA ASN A 175 -6.61 -17.25 -9.22
C ASN A 175 -5.81 -17.72 -8.00
N GLY A 176 -6.01 -17.08 -6.85
CA GLY A 176 -5.26 -17.32 -5.63
C GLY A 176 -5.15 -16.05 -4.80
N MET A 177 -4.50 -16.18 -3.65
CA MET A 177 -4.19 -15.08 -2.74
C MET A 177 -2.81 -15.26 -2.14
N ALA A 178 -2.18 -14.16 -1.76
CA ALA A 178 -0.97 -14.16 -0.96
C ALA A 178 -1.33 -13.92 0.51
N LEU A 179 -0.74 -14.70 1.40
CA LEU A 179 -0.86 -14.54 2.85
C LEU A 179 0.45 -13.99 3.39
N GLU A 180 0.34 -13.07 4.35
CA GLU A 180 1.47 -12.56 5.12
C GLU A 180 1.14 -12.72 6.60
N PHE A 181 2.04 -13.36 7.35
CA PHE A 181 1.91 -13.49 8.80
C PHE A 181 2.92 -12.59 9.47
N VAL A 182 2.46 -11.84 10.46
CA VAL A 182 3.31 -10.93 11.23
C VAL A 182 3.10 -11.09 12.72
N GLN A 183 4.06 -10.60 13.50
CA GLN A 183 3.95 -10.47 14.94
C GLN A 183 4.39 -9.07 15.37
N LEU A 184 3.68 -8.50 16.34
CA LEU A 184 4.05 -7.22 16.92
C LEU A 184 5.30 -7.40 17.81
N ASN A 185 6.35 -6.62 17.55
CA ASN A 185 7.58 -6.63 18.33
C ASN A 185 7.54 -5.59 19.47
N GLU A 186 8.58 -5.60 20.31
CA GLU A 186 8.72 -4.71 21.47
C GLU A 186 8.71 -3.21 21.10
N ASN A 187 9.05 -2.88 19.86
CA ASN A 187 9.04 -1.51 19.35
C ASN A 187 7.68 -1.10 18.76
N GLY A 188 6.66 -1.95 18.87
CA GLY A 188 5.33 -1.71 18.30
C GLY A 188 5.30 -1.80 16.77
N LYS A 189 6.27 -2.50 16.15
CA LYS A 189 6.32 -2.74 14.70
C LYS A 189 5.99 -4.19 14.39
N TYR A 190 5.46 -4.44 13.19
CA TYR A 190 5.14 -5.78 12.73
C TYR A 190 6.31 -6.39 11.96
N ASP A 191 6.83 -7.51 12.48
CA ASP A 191 7.86 -8.31 11.81
C ASP A 191 7.23 -9.52 11.11
N ASN A 192 7.76 -9.89 9.94
CA ASN A 192 7.32 -11.10 9.24
C ASN A 192 7.72 -12.35 10.03
N VAL A 193 6.77 -13.26 10.21
CA VAL A 193 6.98 -14.54 10.92
C VAL A 193 6.33 -15.68 10.15
N ASP A 194 6.78 -16.90 10.41
CA ASP A 194 6.06 -18.09 9.98
C ASP A 194 4.83 -18.33 10.86
N LEU A 195 3.82 -19.00 10.31
CA LEU A 195 2.62 -19.37 11.07
C LEU A 195 2.97 -20.29 12.25
N ASN A 196 3.93 -21.21 12.08
CA ASN A 196 4.36 -22.17 13.11
C ASN A 196 3.20 -22.86 13.84
N GLY A 197 2.15 -23.24 13.09
CA GLY A 197 0.92 -23.85 13.61
C GLY A 197 -0.04 -24.25 12.48
N GLN A 198 -1.24 -24.67 12.86
CA GLN A 198 -2.32 -25.01 11.92
C GLN A 198 -3.52 -24.11 12.18
N VAL A 199 -4.03 -23.50 11.12
CA VAL A 199 -5.27 -22.71 11.14
C VAL A 199 -6.22 -23.24 10.08
N LYS A 200 -7.50 -23.27 10.41
CA LYS A 200 -8.55 -23.62 9.46
C LYS A 200 -8.70 -22.47 8.47
N PHE A 201 -8.60 -22.77 7.18
CA PHE A 201 -8.80 -21.77 6.14
C PHE A 201 -10.19 -21.93 5.50
N THR A 202 -10.99 -20.87 5.55
CA THR A 202 -12.34 -20.82 4.98
C THR A 202 -12.41 -19.70 3.95
N LEU A 203 -12.52 -20.08 2.67
CA LEU A 203 -12.78 -19.17 1.56
C LEU A 203 -14.27 -19.18 1.20
N THR A 204 -14.87 -18.01 1.19
CA THR A 204 -16.23 -17.82 0.63
C THR A 204 -16.13 -17.11 -0.72
N MET A 205 -16.96 -17.53 -1.68
CA MET A 205 -17.02 -16.94 -3.01
C MET A 205 -18.47 -16.62 -3.39
N ASN A 206 -18.73 -15.38 -3.80
CA ASN A 206 -19.99 -15.04 -4.46
C ASN A 206 -19.86 -15.33 -5.97
N LYS A 207 -20.86 -16.00 -6.55
CA LYS A 207 -20.93 -16.26 -8.00
C LYS A 207 -21.18 -14.98 -8.80
#